data_AF-A0A6J5WEL7-F1
#
_entry.id   AF-A0A6J5WEL7-F1
#
_cell.length_a   1.000
_cell.length_b   1.000
_cell.length_c   1.000
_cell.angle_alpha   90.00
_cell.angle_beta   90.00
_cell.angle_gamma   90.00
#
_symmetry.space_group_name_H-M   'P 1'
#
loop_
_entity.id
_entity.type
_entity.pdbx_description
1 polymer ?
#
loop_
_entity_poly.entity_id
_entity_poly.type
_entity_poly.pdbx_seq_one_letter_code
_entity_poly.pdbx_strand_id
1 'polypeptide(L)' 'MVRCLVKGEIGGAGLDVFEDEPEVPEELFALDNVVLSPHYATYTPECFMALCELVAGNFEAFFSNKPLLSPAVDN' A
#
# COMPACT_ATOMS: atom_id res chain seq x y z
N MET A 1 0.88 16.12 10.27
CA MET A 1 -0.51 15.62 10.19
C MET A 1 -1.08 15.22 11.54
N VAL A 2 -0.49 14.24 12.25
CA VAL A 2 -0.98 13.72 13.55
C VAL A 2 -1.39 14.83 14.53
N ARG A 3 -0.52 15.82 14.76
CA ARG A 3 -0.84 16.97 15.64
C ARG A 3 -2.13 17.72 15.28
N CYS A 4 -2.44 17.87 13.99
CA CYS A 4 -3.63 18.59 13.53
C CYS A 4 -4.90 17.76 13.75
N LEU A 5 -4.83 16.43 13.63
CA LEU A 5 -5.93 15.53 13.98
C LEU A 5 -6.21 15.54 15.49
N VAL A 6 -5.15 15.47 16.31
CA VAL A 6 -5.25 15.55 17.77
C VAL A 6 -5.87 16.88 18.23
N LYS A 7 -5.51 17.99 17.58
CA LYS A 7 -6.07 19.32 17.88
C LYS A 7 -7.46 19.58 17.28
N GLY A 8 -7.99 18.67 16.46
CA GLY A 8 -9.24 18.87 15.74
C GLY A 8 -9.17 19.94 14.63
N GLU A 9 -7.98 20.37 14.22
CA GLU A 9 -7.78 21.23 13.04
C GLU A 9 -8.14 20.47 11.75
N ILE A 10 -7.88 19.16 11.74
CA ILE A 10 -8.39 18.22 10.75
C ILE A 10 -9.52 17.44 11.41
N GLY A 11 -10.71 17.47 10.79
CA GLY A 11 -11.91 16.83 11.34
C GLY A 11 -11.83 15.31 11.43
N GLY A 12 -11.07 14.66 10.54
CA GLY A 12 -10.77 13.24 10.56
C GLY A 12 -9.95 12.77 9.36
N ALA A 13 -9.53 11.50 9.35
CA ALA A 13 -8.76 10.91 8.24
C ALA A 13 -8.98 9.39 8.10
N GLY A 14 -9.01 8.91 6.85
CA GLY A 14 -8.86 7.48 6.54
C GLY A 14 -7.46 7.26 5.98
N LEU A 15 -6.64 6.44 6.64
CA LEU A 15 -5.23 6.24 6.30
C LEU A 15 -4.98 4.76 5.99
N ASP A 16 -4.59 4.46 4.76
CA ASP A 16 -4.14 3.13 4.34
C ASP A 16 -2.61 3.00 4.33
N VAL A 17 -1.90 4.13 4.38
CA VAL A 17 -0.43 4.19 4.30
C VAL A 17 0.14 5.07 5.41
N PHE A 18 1.39 4.76 5.79
CA PHE A 18 2.14 5.47 6.82
C PHE A 18 3.55 5.80 6.32
N GLU A 19 4.21 6.76 6.97
CA GLU A 19 5.55 7.20 6.55
C GLU A 19 6.61 6.11 6.79
N ASP A 20 6.53 5.43 7.93
CA ASP A 20 7.48 4.40 8.37
C ASP A 20 6.80 3.03 8.49
N GLU A 21 6.12 2.56 7.44
CA GLU A 21 5.43 1.25 7.45
C GLU A 21 6.39 0.09 7.82
N PRO A 22 5.95 -0.87 8.66
CA PRO A 22 4.58 -1.05 9.17
C PRO A 22 4.26 -0.27 10.46
N GLU A 23 5.16 0.60 10.92
CA GLU A 23 4.99 1.35 12.16
C GLU A 23 3.94 2.47 12.00
N VAL A 24 3.06 2.58 12.99
CA VAL A 24 1.97 3.55 13.02
C VAL A 24 2.13 4.43 14.26
N PRO A 25 2.05 5.77 14.14
CA PRO A 25 2.08 6.67 15.28
C PRO A 25 1.02 6.30 16.34
N GLU A 26 1.46 6.03 17.56
CA GLU A 26 0.60 5.50 18.64
C GLU A 26 -0.60 6.41 18.91
N GLU A 27 -0.44 7.73 18.74
CA GLU A 27 -1.50 8.71 18.98
C GLU A 27 -2.72 8.49 18.09
N LEU A 28 -2.54 7.92 16.89
CA LEU A 28 -3.64 7.68 15.96
C LEU A 28 -4.60 6.59 16.46
N PHE A 29 -4.11 5.61 17.23
CA PHE A 29 -4.97 4.54 17.77
C PHE A 29 -5.95 5.03 18.84
N ALA A 30 -5.68 6.19 19.46
CA ALA A 30 -6.52 6.77 20.49
C ALA A 30 -7.61 7.72 19.94
N LEU A 31 -7.63 7.98 18.63
CA LEU A 31 -8.52 8.96 18.01
C LEU A 31 -9.77 8.32 17.43
N ASP A 32 -10.95 8.78 17.84
CA ASP A 32 -12.23 8.33 17.28
C ASP A 32 -12.51 8.89 15.87
N ASN A 33 -11.75 9.91 15.44
CA ASN A 33 -11.94 10.57 14.15
C ASN A 33 -11.00 10.05 13.05
N VAL A 34 -10.36 8.90 13.26
CA VAL A 34 -9.52 8.26 12.25
C VAL A 34 -9.91 6.80 12.01
N VAL A 35 -9.70 6.34 10.78
CA VAL A 35 -9.78 4.93 10.40
C VAL A 35 -8.45 4.55 9.78
N LEU A 36 -7.85 3.46 10.25
CA LEU A 36 -6.53 2.99 9.84
C LEU A 36 -6.69 1.63 9.15
N SER A 37 -6.07 1.46 7.99
CA SER A 37 -5.92 0.17 7.30
C SER A 37 -4.46 -0.10 6.97
N PRO A 38 -4.01 -1.37 7.02
CA PRO A 38 -2.59 -1.71 6.89
C PRO A 38 -2.20 -1.97 5.42
N HIS A 39 -2.16 -0.93 4.57
CA HIS A 39 -1.79 -1.03 3.15
C HIS A 39 -2.65 -2.03 2.36
N TYR A 40 -3.96 -1.96 2.55
CA TYR A 40 -4.94 -2.91 2.02
C TYR A 40 -5.77 -2.39 0.86
N ALA A 41 -5.49 -1.20 0.31
CA ALA A 41 -6.28 -0.63 -0.78
C ALA A 41 -6.42 -1.56 -2.00
N THR A 42 -5.43 -2.41 -2.27
CA THR A 42 -5.42 -3.35 -3.41
C THR A 42 -5.85 -4.77 -3.05
N TYR A 43 -6.34 -5.02 -1.83
CA TYR A 43 -6.61 -6.36 -1.33
C TYR A 43 -7.95 -6.94 -1.82
N THR A 44 -8.10 -7.05 -3.15
CA THR A 44 -9.27 -7.63 -3.82
C THR A 44 -8.91 -8.85 -4.67
N PRO A 45 -9.85 -9.79 -4.90
CA PRO A 45 -9.61 -10.93 -5.78
C PRO A 45 -9.14 -10.53 -7.18
N GLU A 46 -9.70 -9.46 -7.75
CA GLU A 46 -9.37 -8.98 -9.09
C GLU A 46 -7.93 -8.47 -9.18
N CYS A 47 -7.49 -7.67 -8.19
CA CYS A 47 -6.11 -7.19 -8.11
C CYS A 47 -5.12 -8.35 -7.95
N PHE A 48 -5.44 -9.33 -7.11
CA PHE A 48 -4.59 -10.51 -6.91
C PHE A 48 -4.51 -11.39 -8.17
N MET A 49 -5.62 -11.58 -8.89
CA MET A 49 -5.61 -12.31 -10.16
C MET A 49 -4.71 -11.61 -11.19
N ALA A 50 -4.87 -10.30 -11.37
CA ALA A 50 -4.03 -9.53 -12.29
C ALA A 50 -2.54 -9.54 -11.91
N LEU A 51 -2.23 -9.48 -10.60
CA LEU A 51 -0.86 -9.59 -10.10
C LEU A 51 -0.27 -10.97 -10.37
N CYS A 52 -1.03 -12.06 -10.14
CA CYS A 52 -0.60 -13.42 -10.44
C CYS A 52 -0.29 -13.60 -11.93
N GLU A 53 -1.14 -13.07 -12.82
CA GLU A 53 -0.91 -13.10 -14.27
C GLU A 53 0.36 -12.33 -14.65
N LEU A 54 0.57 -11.14 -14.09
CA LEU A 54 1.77 -10.34 -14.34
C LEU A 54 3.04 -11.06 -13.86
N VAL A 55 3.02 -11.66 -12.67
CA VAL A 55 4.17 -12.41 -12.12
C VAL A 55 4.48 -13.64 -12.96
N ALA A 56 3.46 -14.44 -13.31
CA ALA A 56 3.63 -15.61 -14.17
C ALA A 56 4.21 -15.21 -15.55
N GLY A 57 3.66 -14.15 -16.16
CA GLY A 57 4.14 -13.63 -17.44
C GLY A 57 5.59 -13.13 -17.38
N ASN A 58 6.02 -12.51 -16.27
CA ASN A 58 7.43 -12.15 -16.08
C ASN A 58 8.34 -13.38 -16.00
N PHE A 59 7.93 -14.45 -15.30
CA PHE A 59 8.71 -15.70 -15.27
C PHE A 59 8.82 -16.34 -16.65
N GLU A 60 7.72 -16.42 -17.40
CA GLU A 60 7.73 -16.94 -18.77
C GLU A 60 8.67 -16.15 -19.67
N ALA A 61 8.61 -14.80 -19.60
CA ALA A 61 9.49 -13.93 -20.35
C ALA A 61 10.96 -14.16 -19.99
N PHE A 62 11.29 -14.21 -18.69
CA PHE A 62 12.64 -14.44 -18.19
C PHE A 62 13.23 -15.76 -18.72
N PHE A 63 12.53 -16.89 -18.53
CA PHE A 63 13.02 -18.19 -18.99
C PHE A 63 13.04 -18.35 -20.52
N SER A 64 12.28 -17.53 -21.24
CA SER A 64 12.27 -17.49 -22.70
C SER A 64 13.29 -16.51 -23.30
N ASN A 65 14.14 -15.86 -22.49
CA ASN A 65 15.03 -14.78 -22.91
C ASN A 65 14.31 -13.64 -23.66
N LYS A 66 13.08 -13.32 -23.25
CA LYS A 66 12.29 -12.19 -23.76
C LYS A 66 12.33 -11.02 -22.76
N PRO A 67 12.05 -9.78 -23.19
CA PRO A 67 11.91 -8.65 -22.28
C PRO A 67 10.85 -8.92 -21.20
N LEU A 68 11.15 -8.52 -19.96
CA LEU A 68 10.21 -8.59 -18.84
C LEU A 68 9.00 -7.67 -19.07
N LEU A 69 7.85 -8.05 -18.52
CA LEU A 69 6.62 -7.24 -18.61
C LEU A 69 6.69 -6.02 -17.69
N SER A 70 7.33 -6.16 -16.53
CA SER A 70 7.48 -5.10 -15.53
C SER A 70 8.87 -5.15 -14.90
N PRO A 71 9.94 -4.79 -15.65
CA PRO A 71 11.28 -4.78 -15.10
C PRO A 71 11.39 -3.74 -13.98
N ALA A 72 11.89 -4.15 -12.82
CA ALA A 72 12.40 -3.21 -11.83
C ALA A 72 13.76 -2.70 -12.31
N VAL A 73 13.94 -1.39 -12.31
CA VAL A 73 15.24 -0.76 -12.55
C VAL A 73 15.80 -0.32 -11.22
N ASP A 74 17.01 -0.76 -10.90
CA ASP A 74 17.75 -0.19 -9.79
C ASP A 74 18.19 1.22 -10.22
N ASN A 75 17.83 2.24 -9.42
CA ASN A 75 18.32 3.61 -9.57
C ASN A 75 19.65 3.78 -8.84
#